data_AF-A0A964MK74-F1
#
_entry.id   AF-A0A964MK74-F1
#
_cell.length_a   1.000
_cell.length_b   1.000
_cell.length_c   1.000
_cell.angle_alpha   90.00
_cell.angle_beta   90.00
_cell.angle_gamma   90.00
#
_symmetry.space_group_name_H-M   'P 1'
#
loop_
_entity.id
_entity.type
_entity.pdbx_description
1 polymer ?
#
loop_
_entity_poly.entity_id
_entity_poly.type
_entity_poly.pdbx_seq_one_letter_code
_entity_poly.pdbx_strand_id
1 'polypeptide(L)'
;MTERPVDLTWGNFSDSGPWVLDRDTIAWSTIAVTLRSSAHKEVPSLIRARRIPPLGRLLVVVARLGWALLPWFVQKKRNKFATPEDSRTYMALRLRKAIEKLGATYIKLAQIISSGEGLFPTELVNEFKKCRDQVPPQPWDTVKLIVEQDLGARLEDV
;
A
#
# COMPACT_ATOMS: atom_id res chain seq x y z
N MET A 1 41.63 18.67 0.15
CA MET A 1 41.41 17.35 -0.46
C MET A 1 40.00 16.95 -0.10
N THR A 2 39.07 17.05 -1.04
CA THR A 2 37.66 16.69 -0.85
C THR A 2 37.57 15.16 -0.79
N GLU A 3 37.12 14.62 0.34
CA GLU A 3 36.81 13.19 0.46
C GLU A 3 35.75 12.83 -0.58
N ARG A 4 36.03 11.79 -1.38
CA ARG A 4 35.05 11.26 -2.33
C ARG A 4 33.87 10.67 -1.55
N PRO A 5 32.62 10.94 -1.96
CA PRO A 5 31.45 10.26 -1.41
C PRO A 5 31.58 8.73 -1.52
N VAL A 6 31.20 8.02 -0.45
CA VAL A 6 31.37 6.56 -0.31
C VAL A 6 30.47 5.79 -1.29
N ASP A 7 29.31 6.34 -1.64
CA ASP A 7 28.30 5.77 -2.54
C ASP A 7 28.78 5.61 -3.99
N LEU A 8 29.75 6.42 -4.43
CA LEU A 8 30.38 6.30 -5.75
C LEU A 8 31.10 4.96 -5.95
N THR A 9 31.52 4.30 -4.86
CA THR A 9 32.16 2.98 -4.91
C THR A 9 31.16 1.84 -5.17
N TRP A 10 29.89 2.02 -4.81
CA TRP A 10 28.83 1.02 -5.00
C TRP A 10 28.00 1.26 -6.27
N GLY A 11 27.71 2.53 -6.58
CA GLY A 11 26.77 2.92 -7.64
C GLY A 11 27.36 3.00 -9.06
N ASN A 12 28.69 3.00 -9.20
CA ASN A 12 29.41 3.24 -10.46
C ASN A 12 28.99 4.57 -11.14
N PHE A 13 28.90 5.64 -10.36
CA PHE A 13 28.67 7.00 -10.87
C PHE A 13 30.00 7.76 -10.92
N SER A 14 30.24 8.54 -11.98
CA SER A 14 31.55 9.07 -12.35
C SER A 14 31.72 10.60 -12.33
N ASP A 15 31.04 11.46 -11.56
CA ASP A 15 31.13 12.96 -11.57
C ASP A 15 31.04 13.73 -12.92
N SER A 16 31.33 13.08 -14.05
CA SER A 16 31.52 13.62 -15.39
C SER A 16 31.07 12.56 -16.38
N GLY A 17 30.27 12.99 -17.36
CA GLY A 17 29.73 12.11 -18.38
C GLY A 17 30.76 11.74 -19.46
N PRO A 18 30.43 10.75 -20.32
CA PRO A 18 29.21 9.95 -20.27
C PRO A 18 29.24 8.91 -19.13
N TRP A 19 28.14 8.80 -18.40
CA TRP A 19 27.95 7.84 -17.30
C TRP A 19 27.78 6.43 -17.89
N VAL A 20 28.88 5.82 -18.29
CA VAL A 20 28.90 4.47 -18.87
C VAL A 20 28.95 3.46 -17.73
N LEU A 21 27.84 2.75 -17.50
CA LEU A 21 27.77 1.67 -16.52
C LEU A 21 28.55 0.45 -17.03
N ASP A 22 29.74 0.26 -16.49
CA ASP A 22 30.49 -0.99 -16.64
C ASP A 22 29.87 -2.07 -15.74
N ARG A 23 29.23 -3.08 -16.36
CA ARG A 23 28.50 -4.13 -15.63
C ARG A 23 29.42 -5.05 -14.83
N ASP A 24 30.69 -5.15 -15.22
CA ASP A 24 31.65 -6.07 -14.62
C ASP A 24 32.24 -5.52 -13.32
N THR A 25 32.22 -4.19 -13.13
CA THR A 25 32.75 -3.51 -11.93
C THR A 25 31.67 -3.11 -10.92
N ILE A 26 30.39 -3.19 -11.28
CA ILE A 26 29.29 -2.81 -10.39
C ILE A 26 29.06 -3.88 -9.32
N ALA A 27 29.31 -3.53 -8.05
CA ALA A 27 29.17 -4.44 -6.91
C ALA A 27 27.78 -5.09 -6.80
N TRP A 28 26.71 -4.33 -7.07
CA TRP A 28 25.34 -4.84 -7.00
C TRP A 28 24.95 -5.72 -8.19
N SER A 29 25.68 -5.70 -9.32
CA SER A 29 25.27 -6.41 -10.54
C SER A 29 25.28 -7.93 -10.33
N THR A 30 26.35 -8.44 -9.72
CA THR A 30 26.53 -9.83 -9.33
C THR A 30 25.48 -10.28 -8.32
N ILE A 31 25.19 -9.43 -7.32
CA ILE A 31 24.16 -9.68 -6.31
C ILE A 31 22.78 -9.73 -6.98
N ALA A 32 22.47 -8.79 -7.88
CA ALA A 32 21.19 -8.71 -8.57
C ALA A 32 20.91 -9.92 -9.47
N VAL A 33 21.93 -10.46 -10.15
CA VAL A 33 21.81 -11.71 -10.93
C VAL A 33 21.44 -12.87 -10.02
N THR A 34 22.11 -12.98 -8.88
CA THR A 34 21.86 -14.03 -7.89
C THR A 34 20.45 -13.91 -7.28
N LEU A 35 20.06 -12.71 -6.85
CA LEU A 35 18.73 -12.41 -6.32
C LEU A 35 17.63 -12.73 -7.34
N ARG A 36 17.82 -12.35 -8.61
CA ARG A 36 16.87 -12.64 -9.68
C ARG A 36 16.69 -14.13 -9.90
N SER A 37 17.79 -14.90 -9.92
CA SER A 37 17.74 -16.36 -10.06
C SER A 37 17.00 -17.02 -8.90
N SER A 38 17.28 -16.58 -7.66
CA SER A 38 16.58 -17.05 -6.46
C SER A 38 15.07 -16.72 -6.51
N ALA A 39 14.71 -15.49 -6.83
CA ALA A 39 13.31 -15.07 -6.95
C ALA A 39 12.57 -15.88 -8.04
N HIS A 40 13.20 -16.13 -9.20
CA HIS A 40 12.61 -16.94 -10.27
C HIS A 40 12.30 -18.38 -9.83
N LYS A 41 13.12 -18.97 -8.95
CA LYS A 41 12.88 -20.31 -8.40
C LYS A 41 11.67 -20.36 -7.47
N GLU A 42 11.33 -19.24 -6.84
CA GLU A 42 10.17 -19.13 -5.95
C GLU A 42 8.85 -18.97 -6.72
N VAL A 43 8.89 -18.40 -7.94
CA VAL A 43 7.69 -18.10 -8.75
C VAL A 43 6.71 -19.27 -8.86
N PRO A 44 7.12 -20.51 -9.20
CA PRO A 44 6.18 -21.64 -9.30
C PRO A 44 5.42 -21.94 -8.00
N SER A 45 6.05 -21.69 -6.85
CA SER A 45 5.41 -21.89 -5.55
C SER A 45 4.45 -20.76 -5.21
N LEU A 46 4.80 -19.52 -5.56
CA LEU A 46 3.99 -18.32 -5.33
C LEU A 46 2.74 -18.27 -6.21
N ILE A 47 2.82 -18.76 -7.45
CA ILE A 47 1.68 -18.83 -8.38
C ILE A 47 0.80 -20.07 -8.18
N ARG A 48 1.19 -20.99 -7.29
CA ARG A 48 0.41 -22.20 -7.04
C ARG A 48 -0.96 -21.81 -6.48
N ALA A 49 -2.01 -22.07 -7.26
CA ALA A 49 -3.37 -21.76 -6.87
C ALA A 49 -3.72 -22.41 -5.53
N ARG A 50 -4.11 -21.58 -4.56
CA ARG A 50 -4.57 -22.06 -3.26
C ARG A 50 -5.98 -22.60 -3.41
N ARG A 51 -6.20 -23.89 -3.12
CA ARG A 51 -7.54 -24.53 -3.24
C ARG A 51 -8.56 -24.01 -2.24
N ILE A 52 -8.11 -23.54 -1.08
CA ILE A 52 -8.98 -23.10 0.02
C ILE A 52 -8.80 -21.60 0.22
N PRO A 53 -9.85 -20.79 0.06
CA PRO A 53 -9.77 -19.36 0.37
C PRO A 53 -9.52 -19.18 1.88
N PRO A 54 -8.86 -18.09 2.29
CA PRO A 54 -8.58 -17.84 3.70
C PRO A 54 -9.88 -17.47 4.45
N LEU A 55 -10.64 -18.48 4.89
CA LEU A 55 -11.95 -18.31 5.55
C LEU A 55 -11.88 -17.37 6.75
N GLY A 56 -10.82 -17.47 7.56
CA GLY A 56 -10.62 -16.55 8.70
C GLY A 56 -10.54 -15.08 8.26
N ARG A 57 -9.84 -14.77 7.16
CA ARG A 57 -9.79 -13.40 6.63
C ARG A 57 -11.15 -12.96 6.10
N LEU A 58 -11.85 -13.84 5.39
CA LEU A 58 -13.19 -13.55 4.89
C LEU A 58 -14.15 -13.19 6.04
N LEU A 59 -14.16 -13.99 7.11
CA LEU A 59 -14.99 -13.73 8.29
C LEU A 59 -14.68 -12.37 8.92
N VAL A 60 -13.40 -12.05 9.12
CA VAL A 60 -12.97 -10.77 9.68
C VAL A 60 -13.45 -9.60 8.81
N VAL A 61 -13.36 -9.73 7.50
CA VAL A 61 -13.76 -8.69 6.55
C VAL A 61 -15.28 -8.48 6.59
N VAL A 62 -16.05 -9.57 6.46
CA VAL A 62 -17.51 -9.53 6.51
C VAL A 62 -17.99 -8.94 7.84
N ALA A 63 -17.41 -9.38 8.96
CA ALA A 63 -17.76 -8.86 10.28
C ALA A 63 -17.47 -7.36 10.40
N ARG A 64 -16.31 -6.89 9.94
CA ARG A 64 -15.92 -5.46 10.01
C ARG A 64 -16.80 -4.57 9.13
N LEU A 65 -17.05 -4.98 7.89
CA LEU A 65 -17.92 -4.25 6.98
C LEU A 65 -19.37 -4.24 7.50
N GLY A 66 -19.86 -5.39 7.96
CA GLY A 66 -21.18 -5.52 8.57
C GLY A 66 -21.35 -4.62 9.79
N TRP A 67 -20.40 -4.64 10.73
CA TRP A 67 -20.40 -3.77 11.90
C TRP A 67 -20.37 -2.28 11.53
N ALA A 68 -19.57 -1.92 10.54
CA ALA A 68 -19.48 -0.53 10.08
C ALA A 68 -20.80 -0.04 9.46
N LEU A 69 -21.50 -0.88 8.69
CA LEU A 69 -22.73 -0.54 7.97
C LEU A 69 -24.01 -0.75 8.80
N LEU A 70 -23.97 -1.49 9.89
CA LEU A 70 -25.12 -1.76 10.75
C LEU A 70 -25.87 -0.46 11.17
N PRO A 71 -25.20 0.62 11.61
CA PRO A 71 -25.90 1.84 12.00
C PRO A 71 -26.55 2.57 10.82
N TRP A 72 -25.98 2.48 9.62
CA TRP A 72 -26.60 3.01 8.40
C TRP A 72 -27.88 2.23 8.09
N PHE A 73 -27.81 0.89 8.12
CA PHE A 73 -28.97 0.03 7.88
C PHE A 73 -30.11 0.31 8.85
N VAL A 74 -29.81 0.43 10.14
CA VAL A 74 -30.79 0.77 11.19
C VAL A 74 -31.43 2.14 10.96
N GLN A 75 -30.63 3.17 10.63
CA GLN A 75 -31.15 4.51 10.37
C GLN A 75 -31.97 4.60 9.09
N LYS A 76 -31.57 3.86 8.04
CA LYS A 76 -32.31 3.77 6.78
C LYS A 76 -33.66 3.12 6.98
N LYS A 77 -33.72 2.01 7.72
CA LYS A 77 -34.98 1.32 8.06
C LYS A 77 -35.91 2.19 8.92
N ARG A 78 -35.36 3.11 9.72
CA ARG A 78 -36.10 4.08 10.54
C ARG A 78 -36.45 5.38 9.80
N ASN A 79 -36.25 5.45 8.47
CA ASN A 79 -36.49 6.64 7.65
C ASN A 79 -35.86 7.93 8.21
N LYS A 80 -34.66 7.83 8.81
CA LYS A 80 -33.96 8.96 9.43
C LYS A 80 -33.17 9.85 8.47
N PHE A 81 -33.13 9.50 7.19
CA PHE A 81 -32.43 10.29 6.17
C PHE A 81 -33.44 11.17 5.44
N ALA A 82 -33.16 12.46 5.34
CA ALA A 82 -34.03 13.41 4.64
C ALA A 82 -34.01 13.16 3.13
N THR A 83 -32.85 12.82 2.58
CA THR A 83 -32.68 12.51 1.15
C THR A 83 -31.96 11.17 0.92
N PRO A 84 -32.10 10.59 -0.30
CA PRO A 84 -31.28 9.44 -0.71
C PRO A 84 -29.77 9.75 -0.70
N GLU A 85 -29.38 10.99 -0.99
CA GLU A 85 -28.01 11.49 -1.00
C GLU A 85 -27.39 11.47 0.40
N ASP A 86 -28.14 11.90 1.43
CA ASP A 86 -27.70 11.84 2.83
C ASP A 86 -27.41 10.40 3.25
N SER A 87 -28.27 9.46 2.81
CA SER A 87 -28.10 8.05 3.09
C SER A 87 -26.82 7.49 2.46
N ARG A 88 -26.53 7.85 1.20
CA ARG A 88 -25.31 7.43 0.50
C ARG A 88 -24.06 8.05 1.10
N THR A 89 -24.09 9.34 1.43
CA THR A 89 -22.99 10.03 2.11
C THR A 89 -22.65 9.36 3.43
N TYR A 90 -23.67 9.06 4.25
CA TYR A 90 -23.49 8.40 5.53
C TYR A 90 -22.90 6.98 5.38
N MET A 91 -23.38 6.22 4.39
CA MET A 91 -22.86 4.89 4.08
C MET A 91 -21.41 4.94 3.60
N ALA A 92 -21.09 5.84 2.67
CA ALA A 92 -19.76 6.02 2.10
C ALA A 92 -18.72 6.34 3.18
N LEU A 93 -19.03 7.26 4.09
CA LEU A 93 -18.15 7.61 5.22
C LEU A 93 -17.85 6.39 6.10
N ARG A 94 -18.86 5.58 6.39
CA ARG A 94 -18.71 4.37 7.22
C ARG A 94 -17.88 3.30 6.52
N LEU A 95 -18.12 3.13 5.22
CA LEU A 95 -17.38 2.18 4.41
C LEU A 95 -15.90 2.57 4.30
N ARG A 96 -15.59 3.85 4.10
CA ARG A 96 -14.21 4.39 4.11
C ARG A 96 -13.48 4.04 5.39
N LYS A 97 -14.07 4.37 6.55
CA LYS A 97 -13.47 4.07 7.86
C LYS A 97 -13.26 2.57 8.09
N ALA A 98 -14.13 1.72 7.55
CA ALA A 98 -13.97 0.27 7.63
C ALA A 98 -12.81 -0.21 6.76
N ILE A 99 -12.71 0.29 5.53
CA ILE A 99 -11.63 0.00 4.59
C ILE A 99 -10.27 0.41 5.16
N GLU A 100 -10.17 1.60 5.76
CA GLU A 100 -8.94 2.06 6.43
C GLU A 100 -8.47 1.08 7.51
N LYS A 101 -9.40 0.55 8.30
CA LYS A 101 -9.12 -0.46 9.33
C LYS A 101 -8.80 -1.85 8.76
N LEU A 102 -9.24 -2.15 7.54
CA LEU A 102 -8.96 -3.42 6.87
C LEU A 102 -7.58 -3.44 6.20
N GLY A 103 -6.96 -2.27 6.01
CA GLY A 103 -5.56 -2.12 5.61
C GLY A 103 -5.33 -2.05 4.10
N ALA A 104 -4.07 -2.20 3.71
CA ALA A 104 -3.54 -1.80 2.40
C ALA A 104 -4.31 -2.39 1.19
N THR A 105 -4.72 -3.66 1.25
CA THR A 105 -5.49 -4.29 0.16
C THR A 105 -6.81 -3.56 -0.09
N TYR A 106 -7.52 -3.17 0.97
CA TYR A 106 -8.80 -2.48 0.86
C TYR A 106 -8.62 -1.00 0.54
N ILE A 107 -7.54 -0.38 1.01
CA ILE A 107 -7.14 0.97 0.56
C ILE A 107 -6.96 0.99 -0.96
N LYS A 108 -6.26 0.00 -1.54
CA LYS A 108 -6.13 -0.10 -3.01
C LYS A 108 -7.48 -0.26 -3.72
N LEU A 109 -8.40 -1.03 -3.15
CA LEU A 109 -9.77 -1.13 -3.69
C LEU A 109 -10.49 0.23 -3.65
N ALA A 110 -10.37 0.97 -2.54
CA ALA A 110 -10.92 2.32 -2.45
C ALA A 110 -10.30 3.26 -3.49
N GLN A 111 -8.99 3.17 -3.73
CA GLN A 111 -8.30 3.96 -4.76
C GLN A 111 -8.82 3.67 -6.18
N ILE A 112 -9.05 2.39 -6.51
CA ILE A 112 -9.67 1.99 -7.79
C ILE A 112 -11.07 2.61 -7.92
N ILE A 113 -11.91 2.45 -6.89
CA ILE A 113 -13.28 3.00 -6.89
C ILE A 113 -13.25 4.54 -6.99
N SER A 114 -12.31 5.20 -6.30
CA SER A 114 -12.16 6.66 -6.34
C SER A 114 -11.77 7.21 -7.71
N SER A 115 -11.21 6.35 -8.57
CA SER A 115 -10.80 6.69 -9.94
C SER A 115 -11.92 6.43 -10.96
N GLY A 116 -13.00 5.74 -10.56
CA GLY A 116 -14.14 5.40 -11.41
C GLY A 116 -15.27 6.43 -11.34
N GLU A 117 -14.99 7.71 -11.59
CA GLU A 117 -16.03 8.74 -11.71
C GLU A 117 -17.04 8.36 -12.80
N GLY A 118 -18.33 8.53 -12.51
CA GLY A 118 -19.43 8.12 -13.41
C GLY A 118 -19.81 6.64 -13.32
N LEU A 119 -18.97 5.76 -12.75
CA LEU A 119 -19.30 4.35 -12.50
C LEU A 119 -19.88 4.10 -11.09
N PHE A 120 -19.45 4.90 -10.12
CA PHE A 120 -19.86 4.78 -8.72
C PHE A 120 -20.59 6.04 -8.24
N PRO A 121 -21.44 5.94 -7.19
CA PRO A 121 -22.06 7.12 -6.59
C PRO A 121 -21.03 8.16 -6.16
N THR A 122 -21.29 9.43 -6.48
CA THR A 122 -20.37 10.54 -6.24
C THR A 122 -19.95 10.64 -4.76
N GLU A 123 -20.87 10.33 -3.83
CA GLU A 123 -20.59 10.34 -2.40
C GLU A 123 -19.54 9.28 -2.00
N LEU A 124 -19.60 8.11 -2.64
CA LEU A 124 -18.65 7.02 -2.44
C LEU A 124 -17.27 7.38 -2.99
N VAL A 125 -17.24 7.91 -4.21
CA VAL A 125 -16.02 8.38 -4.87
C VAL A 125 -15.33 9.44 -4.03
N ASN A 126 -16.08 10.45 -3.57
CA ASN A 126 -15.55 11.56 -2.79
C ASN A 126 -14.99 11.12 -1.43
N GLU A 127 -15.64 10.18 -0.75
CA GLU A 127 -15.08 9.61 0.48
C GLU A 127 -13.80 8.82 0.21
N PHE A 128 -13.77 7.98 -0.83
CA PHE A 128 -12.59 7.15 -1.11
C PHE A 128 -11.40 7.91 -1.69
N LYS A 129 -11.61 9.10 -2.29
CA LYS A 129 -10.50 10.01 -2.62
C LYS A 129 -9.65 10.35 -1.39
N LYS A 130 -10.23 10.36 -0.19
CA LYS A 130 -9.52 10.61 1.08
C LYS A 130 -8.57 9.47 1.46
N CYS A 131 -8.73 8.26 0.91
CA CYS A 131 -7.81 7.13 1.13
C CYS A 131 -6.53 7.19 0.28
N ARG A 132 -6.34 8.22 -0.55
CA ARG A 132 -5.12 8.42 -1.34
C ARG A 132 -4.11 9.24 -0.55
N ASP A 133 -4.24 10.56 -0.65
CA ASP A 133 -3.18 11.51 -0.31
C ASP A 133 -3.43 12.22 1.03
N GLN A 134 -4.44 11.77 1.80
CA GLN A 134 -4.85 12.36 3.08
C GLN A 134 -4.64 11.42 4.27
N VAL A 135 -3.59 10.58 4.21
CA VAL A 135 -3.23 9.72 5.35
C VAL A 135 -2.39 10.49 6.37
N PRO A 136 -2.62 10.31 7.69
CA PRO A 136 -1.76 10.89 8.71
C PRO A 136 -0.31 10.41 8.54
N PRO A 137 0.69 11.27 8.78
CA PRO A 137 2.08 10.86 8.74
C PRO A 137 2.37 9.80 9.80
N GLN A 138 3.18 8.79 9.43
CA GLN A 138 3.70 7.82 10.40
C GLN A 138 4.80 8.49 11.24
N PRO A 139 4.87 8.26 12.57
CA PRO A 139 5.97 8.73 13.39
C PRO A 139 7.33 8.29 12.85
N TRP A 140 8.29 9.22 12.83
CA TRP A 140 9.64 8.98 12.29
C TRP A 140 10.32 7.79 12.95
N ASP A 141 10.19 7.62 14.27
CA ASP A 141 10.81 6.51 14.99
C ASP A 141 10.32 5.14 14.50
N THR A 142 9.05 5.03 14.11
CA THR A 142 8.53 3.78 13.51
C THR A 142 9.14 3.53 12.14
N VAL A 143 9.26 4.58 11.33
CA VAL A 143 9.86 4.49 9.99
C VAL A 143 11.33 4.11 10.10
N LYS A 144 12.10 4.80 10.96
CA LYS A 144 13.51 4.51 11.23
C LYS A 144 13.70 3.04 11.62
N LEU A 145 12.93 2.56 12.61
CA LEU A 145 13.03 1.17 13.07
C LEU A 145 12.79 0.15 11.95
N ILE A 146 11.75 0.32 11.15
CA ILE A 146 11.42 -0.61 10.06
C ILE A 146 12.54 -0.62 9.02
N VAL A 147 13.04 0.56 8.63
CA VAL A 147 14.08 0.67 7.62
C VAL A 147 15.40 0.07 8.12
N GLU A 148 15.79 0.32 9.37
CA GLU A 148 17.00 -0.29 9.96
C GLU A 148 16.88 -1.81 10.07
N GLN A 149 15.68 -2.33 10.39
CA GLN A 149 15.42 -3.78 10.38
C GLN A 149 15.54 -4.39 8.99
N ASP A 150 15.02 -3.71 7.97
CA ASP A 150 15.07 -4.18 6.58
C ASP A 150 16.49 -4.10 6.01
N LEU A 151 17.28 -3.10 6.40
CA LEU A 151 18.68 -2.93 5.99
C LEU A 151 19.66 -3.77 6.80
N GLY A 152 19.28 -4.19 8.02
CA GLY A 152 20.17 -4.89 8.94
C GLY A 152 21.32 -4.03 9.49
N ALA A 153 21.23 -2.71 9.32
CA ALA A 153 22.23 -1.72 9.73
C ALA A 153 21.52 -0.44 10.21
N ARG A 154 22.22 0.38 10.99
CA ARG A 154 21.69 1.67 11.40
C ARG A 154 21.66 2.62 10.21
N LEU A 155 20.69 3.53 10.20
CA LEU A 155 20.53 4.45 9.07
C LEU A 155 21.73 5.38 8.88
N GLU A 156 22.42 5.70 9.98
CA GLU A 156 23.66 6.47 9.98
C GLU A 156 24.89 5.72 9.41
N ASP A 157 24.80 4.41 9.19
CA ASP A 157 25.91 3.56 8.75
C ASP A 157 25.80 3.12 7.27
N VAL A 158 24.79 3.60 6.52
CA VAL A 158 24.46 3.22 5.13
C VAL A 158 24.57 4.42 4.18
#